data_AF-C0HB12-F1
#
_entry.id   AF-C0HB12-F1
#
_cell.length_a   1.000
_cell.length_b   1.000
_cell.length_c   1.000
_cell.angle_alpha   90.00
_cell.angle_beta   90.00
_cell.angle_gamma   90.00
#
_symmetry.space_group_name_H-M   'P 1'
#
loop_
_entity.id
_entity.type
_entity.pdbx_description
1 polymer ?
#
loop_
_entity_poly.entity_id
_entity_poly.type
_entity_poly.pdbx_seq_one_letter_code
_entity_poly.pdbx_strand_id
1 'polypeptide(L)'
;MTFLRRFATRHCSLSRCLGALSPASLGAPGSVTLHRLGVEKQPSRGRPFTGHNDTHTSWLHTETPESVEVDLKRLDGEDTGIAEVLMCRQKAKNALGRVFVSQMRELVSSLHHDSAVRVVVFRSLVQGVFCAGADLKERAGMNHSDSDLFVHGLRSLMTEIANSAQMGLIETTRGLLPGAGGSQRLPRAVGFALAKELIFTGRRVDGQRAVDMGLVNRATEQNPDGDAAYREALSLAREILPQAPIAVRMAKEAMNRGMEVWLLY
;
A
#
# COMPACT_ATOMS: atom_id res chain seq x y z
N MET A 1 1.50 3.08 -16.81
CA MET A 1 0.40 2.71 -15.90
C MET A 1 -0.39 3.94 -15.52
N THR A 2 -1.68 4.00 -15.81
CA THR A 2 -2.51 5.16 -15.42
C THR A 2 -3.10 4.96 -14.04
N PHE A 3 -2.71 5.84 -13.13
CA PHE A 3 -3.22 5.88 -11.78
C PHE A 3 -4.18 7.05 -11.68
N LEU A 4 -5.47 6.76 -11.66
CA LEU A 4 -6.48 7.74 -11.27
C LEU A 4 -6.86 7.52 -9.80
N ARG A 5 -6.33 8.42 -8.97
CA ARG A 5 -7.09 9.16 -7.94
C ARG A 5 -7.48 8.44 -6.63
N ARG A 6 -7.48 9.25 -5.57
CA ARG A 6 -7.59 8.91 -4.15
C ARG A 6 -9.06 8.90 -3.70
N PHE A 7 -9.48 7.89 -2.92
CA PHE A 7 -10.81 7.78 -2.29
C PHE A 7 -10.72 7.85 -0.77
N ALA A 8 -11.80 8.31 -0.13
CA ALA A 8 -11.87 8.61 1.29
C ALA A 8 -13.27 8.30 1.85
N THR A 9 -13.36 7.59 2.99
CA THR A 9 -14.62 7.26 3.67
C THR A 9 -14.87 8.10 4.92
N ARG A 10 -16.14 8.39 5.22
CA ARG A 10 -16.61 9.10 6.43
C ARG A 10 -16.71 8.12 7.61
N HIS A 11 -16.41 8.58 8.83
CA HIS A 11 -16.82 7.90 10.07
C HIS A 11 -17.91 8.72 10.78
N CYS A 12 -19.08 8.10 11.00
CA CYS A 12 -20.08 8.62 11.91
C CYS A 12 -19.92 7.93 13.28
N SER A 13 -19.99 8.70 14.36
CA SER A 13 -19.85 8.25 15.75
C SER A 13 -21.23 8.11 16.38
N LEU A 14 -21.52 6.99 17.05
CA LEU A 14 -22.17 6.95 18.38
C LEU A 14 -22.40 5.51 18.91
N SER A 15 -21.75 5.24 20.05
CA SER A 15 -22.10 4.44 21.25
C SER A 15 -23.07 3.23 21.24
N ARG A 16 -22.54 2.14 21.85
CA ARG A 16 -23.13 1.19 22.84
C ARG A 16 -24.36 0.35 22.42
N CYS A 17 -24.57 -0.91 22.79
CA CYS A 17 -23.85 -2.04 23.42
C CYS A 17 -24.88 -3.20 23.48
N LEU A 18 -24.44 -4.46 23.32
CA LEU A 18 -25.05 -5.74 23.77
C LEU A 18 -26.39 -6.17 23.12
N GLY A 19 -26.62 -7.41 22.66
CA GLY A 19 -25.83 -8.65 22.62
C GLY A 19 -26.74 -9.82 22.17
N ALA A 20 -26.12 -10.90 21.65
CA ALA A 20 -26.53 -12.34 21.65
C ALA A 20 -27.94 -12.74 21.11
N LEU A 21 -28.21 -13.89 20.46
CA LEU A 21 -27.49 -15.13 20.14
C LEU A 21 -28.39 -16.01 19.21
N SER A 22 -27.75 -16.89 18.42
CA SER A 22 -28.23 -18.19 17.88
C SER A 22 -29.19 -18.24 16.66
N PRO A 23 -29.14 -19.29 15.81
CA PRO A 23 -29.30 -20.70 16.20
C PRO A 23 -28.30 -21.72 15.63
N ALA A 24 -28.28 -22.88 16.29
CA ALA A 24 -27.62 -24.11 15.91
C ALA A 24 -28.32 -24.83 14.74
N SER A 25 -27.54 -25.55 13.91
CA SER A 25 -27.55 -27.04 13.85
C SER A 25 -27.37 -27.63 12.44
N LEU A 26 -26.48 -28.64 12.41
CA LEU A 26 -26.51 -29.91 11.66
C LEU A 26 -26.32 -29.93 10.13
N GLY A 27 -25.26 -30.64 9.71
CA GLY A 27 -25.22 -31.35 8.42
C GLY A 27 -23.84 -31.42 7.74
N ALA A 28 -23.06 -32.46 8.03
CA ALA A 28 -21.99 -33.00 7.17
C ALA A 28 -22.43 -34.40 6.67
N PRO A 29 -21.73 -35.12 5.77
CA PRO A 29 -20.44 -34.83 5.12
C PRO A 29 -20.37 -35.15 3.60
N GLY A 30 -19.28 -34.73 2.95
CA GLY A 30 -18.86 -35.21 1.63
C GLY A 30 -17.34 -35.13 1.48
N SER A 31 -16.70 -36.28 1.28
CA SER A 31 -15.25 -36.46 1.12
C SER A 31 -14.71 -35.84 -0.18
N VAL A 32 -13.40 -35.56 -0.22
CA VAL A 32 -12.43 -36.20 -1.13
C VAL A 32 -11.02 -35.64 -0.87
N THR A 33 -10.07 -36.57 -0.76
CA THR A 33 -8.63 -36.42 -0.52
C THR A 33 -7.88 -36.03 -1.79
N LEU A 34 -6.79 -35.26 -1.69
CA LEU A 34 -5.70 -35.32 -2.68
C LEU A 34 -4.30 -35.24 -2.03
N HIS A 35 -3.40 -36.04 -2.60
CA HIS A 35 -2.17 -36.59 -2.04
C HIS A 35 -0.98 -35.61 -1.94
N ARG A 36 -0.13 -35.83 -0.93
CA ARG A 36 1.25 -35.31 -0.83
C ARG A 36 2.22 -36.45 -1.17
N LEU A 37 2.97 -36.33 -2.27
CA LEU A 37 4.06 -37.25 -2.62
C LEU A 37 5.34 -36.81 -1.93
N GLY A 38 5.81 -37.63 -0.98
CA GLY A 38 7.17 -37.56 -0.44
C GLY A 38 8.11 -38.44 -1.25
N VAL A 39 9.35 -37.99 -1.41
CA VAL A 39 10.47 -38.80 -1.93
C VAL A 39 11.49 -38.90 -0.81
N GLU A 40 11.71 -40.13 -0.34
CA GLU A 40 12.66 -40.52 0.68
C GLU A 40 13.85 -41.21 0.00
N LYS A 41 15.09 -40.82 0.35
CA LYS A 41 16.31 -41.63 0.10
C LYS A 41 17.21 -41.52 1.33
N GLN A 42 17.64 -42.68 1.81
CA GLN A 42 18.52 -42.91 2.96
C GLN A 42 19.76 -43.71 2.49
N PRO A 43 20.77 -43.99 3.33
CA PRO A 43 22.00 -43.21 3.49
C PRO A 43 23.27 -43.96 3.02
N SER A 44 24.41 -43.27 2.90
CA SER A 44 25.73 -43.93 2.88
C SER A 44 26.73 -43.20 3.78
N ARG A 45 27.48 -44.01 4.55
CA ARG A 45 28.45 -43.62 5.57
C ARG A 45 29.83 -43.38 4.95
N GLY A 46 30.51 -42.34 5.41
CA GLY A 46 31.96 -42.14 5.30
C GLY A 46 32.43 -40.99 6.20
N ARG A 47 33.40 -41.25 7.08
CA ARG A 47 34.15 -40.28 7.91
C ARG A 47 35.64 -40.68 7.84
N PRO A 48 36.60 -39.85 8.29
CA PRO A 48 36.68 -38.39 8.28
C PRO A 48 38.03 -37.90 7.70
N PHE A 49 38.18 -36.61 7.42
CA PHE A 49 39.49 -35.97 7.34
C PHE A 49 39.47 -34.61 8.06
N THR A 50 40.49 -34.38 8.88
CA THR A 50 40.69 -33.24 9.77
C THR A 50 41.38 -32.08 9.05
N GLY A 51 41.00 -30.85 9.40
CA GLY A 51 41.68 -29.61 9.00
C GLY A 51 41.12 -28.43 9.79
N HIS A 52 42.01 -27.73 10.49
CA HIS A 52 41.74 -26.68 11.48
C HIS A 52 41.42 -25.30 10.88
N ASN A 53 40.70 -24.52 11.69
CA ASN A 53 40.60 -23.05 11.81
C ASN A 53 40.22 -22.20 10.58
N ASP A 54 39.06 -21.51 10.67
CA ASP A 54 39.07 -20.11 11.10
C ASP A 54 37.65 -19.64 11.50
N THR A 55 37.58 -18.95 12.64
CA THR A 55 36.36 -18.39 13.23
C THR A 55 35.87 -17.20 12.40
N HIS A 56 34.91 -17.44 11.52
CA HIS A 56 33.97 -16.41 11.08
C HIS A 56 32.63 -16.66 11.75
N THR A 57 32.27 -15.81 12.70
CA THR A 57 30.91 -15.66 13.21
C THR A 57 30.01 -15.16 12.08
N SER A 58 29.56 -16.10 11.25
CA SER A 58 28.49 -15.93 10.31
C SER A 58 27.21 -15.76 11.10
N TRP A 59 26.67 -14.54 11.12
CA TRP A 59 25.27 -14.32 11.48
C TRP A 59 24.44 -15.07 10.45
N LEU A 60 24.11 -16.32 10.75
CA LEU A 60 23.07 -17.06 10.06
C LEU A 60 21.79 -16.25 10.25
N HIS A 61 21.47 -15.42 9.26
CA HIS A 61 20.12 -14.98 9.01
C HIS A 61 19.32 -16.25 8.74
N THR A 62 18.70 -16.78 9.78
CA THR A 62 17.56 -17.66 9.63
C THR A 62 16.48 -16.80 8.97
N GLU A 63 16.43 -16.83 7.64
CA GLU A 63 15.35 -16.25 6.87
C GLU A 63 14.06 -16.98 7.27
N THR A 64 13.40 -16.47 8.30
CA THR A 64 11.98 -16.72 8.48
C THR A 64 11.30 -16.24 7.20
N PRO A 65 10.37 -17.02 6.59
CA PRO A 65 9.62 -16.53 5.44
C PRO A 65 9.05 -15.16 5.81
N GLU A 66 9.47 -14.11 5.11
CA GLU A 66 8.99 -12.77 5.41
C GLU A 66 7.47 -12.80 5.37
N SER A 67 6.81 -12.38 6.46
CA SER A 67 5.36 -12.32 6.47
C SER A 67 4.91 -11.42 5.32
N VAL A 68 4.00 -11.91 4.46
CA VAL A 68 3.45 -11.10 3.37
C VAL A 68 2.71 -9.90 3.98
N GLU A 69 3.24 -8.70 3.74
CA GLU A 69 2.67 -7.43 4.20
C GLU A 69 2.03 -6.65 3.05
N VAL A 70 2.46 -6.91 1.81
CA VAL A 70 1.87 -6.40 0.57
C VAL A 70 1.74 -7.54 -0.44
N ASP A 71 0.57 -7.71 -1.02
CA ASP A 71 0.26 -8.78 -1.98
C ASP A 71 -0.30 -8.20 -3.29
N LEU A 72 -0.31 -9.01 -4.36
CA LEU A 72 -0.78 -8.64 -5.69
C LEU A 72 -1.86 -9.61 -6.16
N LYS A 73 -3.02 -9.06 -6.50
CA LYS A 73 -4.10 -9.81 -7.15
C LYS A 73 -4.38 -9.26 -8.53
N ARG A 74 -4.41 -10.13 -9.54
CA ARG A 74 -4.88 -9.79 -10.89
C ARG A 74 -6.35 -10.14 -10.99
N LEU A 75 -7.13 -9.28 -11.62
CA LEU A 75 -8.54 -9.54 -11.87
C LEU A 75 -8.74 -10.18 -13.25
N ASP A 76 -9.76 -11.02 -13.34
CA ASP A 76 -10.11 -11.79 -14.52
C ASP A 76 -11.52 -11.42 -15.03
N GLY A 77 -11.91 -11.92 -16.20
CA GLY A 77 -13.22 -11.67 -16.80
C GLY A 77 -13.38 -10.24 -17.29
N GLU A 78 -14.46 -9.57 -16.90
CA GLU A 78 -14.72 -8.17 -17.29
C GLU A 78 -13.69 -7.19 -16.73
N ASP A 79 -12.98 -7.60 -15.67
CA ASP A 79 -11.94 -6.80 -15.00
C ASP A 79 -10.52 -7.15 -15.47
N THR A 80 -10.38 -7.97 -16.52
CA THR A 80 -9.07 -8.31 -17.09
C THR A 80 -8.29 -7.05 -17.47
N GLY A 81 -7.09 -6.94 -16.91
CA GLY A 81 -6.21 -5.76 -17.04
C GLY A 81 -6.19 -4.87 -15.80
N ILE A 82 -7.00 -5.14 -14.78
CA ILE A 82 -6.90 -4.50 -13.47
C ILE A 82 -6.00 -5.34 -12.55
N ALA A 83 -5.06 -4.68 -11.88
CA ALA A 83 -4.25 -5.28 -10.82
C ALA A 83 -4.49 -4.57 -9.49
N GLU A 84 -4.66 -5.34 -8.42
CA GLU A 84 -4.85 -4.85 -7.05
C GLU A 84 -3.58 -5.05 -6.24
N VAL A 85 -3.03 -3.96 -5.71
CA VAL A 85 -1.99 -4.01 -4.69
C VAL A 85 -2.68 -3.99 -3.32
N LEU A 86 -2.61 -5.13 -2.64
CA LEU A 86 -3.28 -5.40 -1.38
C LEU A 86 -2.33 -5.12 -0.21
N MET A 87 -2.73 -4.26 0.71
CA MET A 87 -1.95 -3.90 1.90
C MET A 87 -2.52 -4.62 3.13
N CYS A 88 -1.75 -5.55 3.69
CA CYS A 88 -2.25 -6.64 4.56
C CYS A 88 -1.66 -6.60 5.98
N ARG A 89 -0.93 -5.55 6.38
CA ARG A 89 -0.16 -5.48 7.63
C ARG A 89 -1.04 -5.07 8.82
N GLN A 90 -1.94 -5.97 9.24
CA GLN A 90 -2.92 -5.74 10.31
C GLN A 90 -2.28 -5.29 11.63
N LYS A 91 -1.22 -5.99 12.07
CA LYS A 91 -0.51 -5.75 13.35
C LYS A 91 0.01 -4.32 13.51
N ALA A 92 0.28 -3.64 12.41
CA ALA A 92 0.90 -2.32 12.40
C ALA A 92 0.06 -1.30 11.61
N LYS A 93 -1.22 -1.56 11.35
CA LYS A 93 -2.12 -0.60 10.68
C LYS A 93 -1.55 -0.12 9.33
N ASN A 94 -0.95 -1.03 8.56
CA ASN A 94 -0.24 -0.71 7.31
C ASN A 94 0.80 0.40 7.48
N ALA A 95 1.49 0.45 8.63
CA ALA A 95 2.65 1.30 8.79
C ALA A 95 3.76 0.87 7.81
N LEU A 96 4.44 1.85 7.25
CA LEU A 96 5.51 1.70 6.28
C LEU A 96 6.78 1.31 7.03
N GLY A 97 6.93 0.01 7.27
CA GLY A 97 8.16 -0.61 7.79
C GLY A 97 9.06 -1.09 6.65
N ARG A 98 10.24 -1.65 6.99
CA ARG A 98 11.22 -2.12 6.00
C ARG A 98 10.65 -3.19 5.06
N VAL A 99 10.03 -4.23 5.62
CA VAL A 99 9.43 -5.34 4.85
C VAL A 99 8.32 -4.83 3.94
N PHE A 100 7.35 -4.08 4.49
CA PHE A 100 6.29 -3.44 3.73
C PHE A 100 6.82 -2.61 2.54
N VAL A 101 7.83 -1.75 2.78
CA VAL A 101 8.40 -0.88 1.74
C VAL A 101 9.15 -1.70 0.67
N SER A 102 9.86 -2.76 1.06
CA SER A 102 10.56 -3.66 0.11
C SER A 102 9.56 -4.37 -0.80
N GLN A 103 8.57 -5.05 -0.22
CA GLN A 103 7.54 -5.78 -0.98
C GLN A 103 6.73 -4.83 -1.89
N MET A 104 6.37 -3.65 -1.39
CA MET A 104 5.71 -2.62 -2.20
C MET A 104 6.57 -2.20 -3.40
N ARG A 105 7.88 -2.00 -3.20
CA ARG A 105 8.80 -1.62 -4.28
C ARG A 105 8.91 -2.72 -5.34
N GLU A 106 9.08 -3.96 -4.91
CA GLU A 106 9.17 -5.11 -5.83
C GLU A 106 7.89 -5.25 -6.67
N LEU A 107 6.72 -5.15 -6.03
CA LEU A 107 5.43 -5.20 -6.73
C LEU A 107 5.26 -4.03 -7.70
N VAL A 108 5.57 -2.80 -7.31
CA VAL A 108 5.48 -1.62 -8.18
C VAL A 108 6.44 -1.76 -9.38
N SER A 109 7.65 -2.27 -9.17
CA SER A 109 8.63 -2.52 -10.23
C SER A 109 8.14 -3.59 -11.21
N SER A 110 7.62 -4.70 -10.71
CA SER A 110 7.02 -5.77 -11.52
C SER A 110 5.86 -5.24 -12.37
N LEU A 111 4.95 -4.50 -11.75
CA LEU A 111 3.82 -3.85 -12.39
C LEU A 111 4.24 -2.87 -13.49
N HIS A 112 5.31 -2.09 -13.29
CA HIS A 112 5.79 -1.13 -14.28
C HIS A 112 6.10 -1.78 -15.64
N HIS A 113 6.65 -3.00 -15.63
CA HIS A 113 7.07 -3.74 -16.82
C HIS A 113 5.95 -4.62 -17.39
N ASP A 114 4.78 -4.63 -16.76
CA ASP A 114 3.66 -5.44 -17.19
C ASP A 114 2.81 -4.74 -18.27
N SER A 115 2.81 -5.31 -19.47
CA SER A 115 2.02 -4.83 -20.60
C SER A 115 0.54 -5.23 -20.53
N ALA A 116 0.20 -6.31 -19.82
CA ALA A 116 -1.17 -6.76 -19.61
C ALA A 116 -1.92 -5.87 -18.61
N VAL A 117 -1.22 -5.25 -17.65
CA VAL A 117 -1.84 -4.35 -16.69
C VAL A 117 -2.17 -2.99 -17.32
N ARG A 118 -3.44 -2.62 -17.20
CA ARG A 118 -4.07 -1.40 -17.70
C ARG A 118 -4.27 -0.39 -16.59
N VAL A 119 -4.80 -0.84 -15.46
CA VAL A 119 -5.10 -0.02 -14.27
C VAL A 119 -4.59 -0.74 -13.02
N VAL A 120 -4.06 0.01 -12.07
CA VAL A 120 -3.65 -0.52 -10.76
C VAL A 120 -4.47 0.15 -9.67
N VAL A 121 -5.01 -0.64 -8.75
CA VAL A 121 -5.79 -0.19 -7.59
C VAL A 121 -5.04 -0.54 -6.32
N PHE A 122 -4.73 0.46 -5.48
CA PHE A 122 -4.19 0.21 -4.14
C PHE A 122 -5.35 0.05 -3.15
N ARG A 123 -5.38 -1.07 -2.42
CA ARG A 123 -6.42 -1.37 -1.43
C ARG A 123 -5.79 -1.80 -0.12
N SER A 124 -6.36 -1.32 0.98
CA SER A 124 -6.09 -1.88 2.30
C SER A 124 -7.06 -3.02 2.61
N LEU A 125 -6.53 -4.12 3.16
CA LEU A 125 -7.31 -5.18 3.78
C LEU A 125 -7.50 -4.96 5.29
N VAL A 126 -6.94 -3.88 5.83
CA VAL A 126 -7.08 -3.48 7.23
C VAL A 126 -8.31 -2.60 7.38
N GLN A 127 -9.33 -3.10 8.09
CA GLN A 127 -10.59 -2.37 8.28
C GLN A 127 -10.38 -0.99 8.91
N GLY A 128 -10.98 0.04 8.30
CA GLY A 128 -10.92 1.43 8.79
C GLY A 128 -9.56 2.12 8.66
N VAL A 129 -8.55 1.46 8.08
CA VAL A 129 -7.19 2.01 7.97
C VAL A 129 -6.65 1.77 6.57
N PHE A 130 -6.30 2.85 5.86
CA PHE A 130 -5.53 2.72 4.63
C PHE A 130 -4.04 2.47 4.94
N CYS A 131 -3.38 3.46 5.54
CA CYS A 131 -1.96 3.44 5.93
C CYS A 131 -1.73 4.38 7.12
N ALA A 132 -1.00 3.92 8.14
CA ALA A 132 -0.67 4.74 9.31
C ALA A 132 0.54 5.68 9.12
N GLY A 133 1.21 5.63 7.96
CA GLY A 133 2.46 6.37 7.71
C GLY A 133 3.70 5.57 8.15
N ALA A 134 4.80 6.25 8.46
CA ALA A 134 6.05 5.59 8.86
C ALA A 134 5.88 4.70 10.11
N ASP A 135 6.57 3.55 10.13
CA ASP A 135 6.60 2.68 11.31
C ASP A 135 7.46 3.31 12.43
N LEU A 136 6.80 3.81 13.46
CA LEU A 136 7.48 4.45 14.59
C LEU A 136 8.30 3.49 15.46
N LYS A 137 7.93 2.20 15.51
CA LYS A 137 8.68 1.21 16.29
C LYS A 137 10.00 0.90 15.62
N GLU A 138 9.98 0.69 14.30
CA GLU A 138 11.20 0.52 13.53
C GLU A 138 12.03 1.81 13.56
N ARG A 139 11.39 2.98 13.48
CA ARG A 139 12.07 4.27 13.51
C ARG A 139 12.81 4.53 14.81
N ALA A 140 12.25 4.12 15.95
CA ALA A 140 12.87 4.28 17.26
C ALA A 140 14.20 3.51 17.40
N GLY A 141 14.37 2.42 16.63
CA GLY A 141 15.61 1.64 16.60
C GLY A 141 16.65 2.09 15.56
N MET A 142 16.37 3.12 14.77
CA MET A 142 17.27 3.60 13.70
C MET A 142 18.14 4.77 14.17
N ASN A 143 19.43 4.74 13.81
CA ASN A 143 20.29 5.92 13.92
C ASN A 143 19.92 6.99 12.87
N HIS A 144 20.62 8.14 12.88
CA HIS A 144 20.34 9.23 11.94
C HIS A 144 20.57 8.84 10.48
N SER A 145 21.68 8.17 10.16
CA SER A 145 22.02 7.75 8.80
C SER A 145 21.00 6.76 8.23
N ASP A 146 20.60 5.76 9.02
CA ASP A 146 19.61 4.74 8.64
C ASP A 146 18.23 5.37 8.41
N SER A 147 17.88 6.35 9.24
CA SER A 147 16.66 7.13 9.05
C SER A 147 16.65 7.88 7.73
N ASP A 148 17.75 8.57 7.43
CA ASP A 148 17.83 9.38 6.22
C ASP A 148 17.70 8.48 5.00
N LEU A 149 18.46 7.38 4.95
CA LEU A 149 18.33 6.35 3.92
C LEU A 149 16.90 5.82 3.79
N PHE A 150 16.25 5.53 4.92
CA PHE A 150 14.87 5.06 4.92
C PHE A 150 13.89 6.11 4.36
N VAL A 151 13.97 7.37 4.78
CA VAL A 151 13.09 8.44 4.29
C VAL A 151 13.35 8.74 2.82
N HIS A 152 14.62 8.69 2.38
CA HIS A 152 14.98 8.80 0.96
C HIS A 152 14.39 7.66 0.13
N GLY A 153 14.54 6.41 0.59
CA GLY A 153 13.95 5.23 -0.05
C GLY A 153 12.42 5.32 -0.10
N LEU A 154 11.78 5.74 0.98
CA LEU A 154 10.33 5.95 1.04
C LEU A 154 9.88 7.05 0.08
N ARG A 155 10.62 8.15 0.00
CA ARG A 155 10.33 9.23 -0.96
C ARG A 155 10.44 8.73 -2.40
N SER A 156 11.47 7.95 -2.73
CA SER A 156 11.62 7.33 -4.05
C SER A 156 10.42 6.44 -4.37
N LEU A 157 10.05 5.56 -3.45
CA LEU A 157 8.87 4.69 -3.62
C LEU A 157 7.59 5.50 -3.82
N MET A 158 7.37 6.55 -3.03
CA MET A 158 6.21 7.42 -3.20
C MET A 158 6.23 8.21 -4.52
N THR A 159 7.41 8.48 -5.08
CA THR A 159 7.56 9.06 -6.42
C THR A 159 7.25 8.03 -7.51
N GLU A 160 7.70 6.79 -7.35
CA GLU A 160 7.39 5.67 -8.26
C GLU A 160 5.87 5.38 -8.26
N ILE A 161 5.23 5.43 -7.09
CA ILE A 161 3.79 5.19 -6.91
C ILE A 161 2.95 6.40 -7.36
N ALA A 162 3.44 7.61 -7.14
CA ALA A 162 2.73 8.91 -7.15
C ALA A 162 1.27 8.91 -7.66
N ASN A 163 0.39 8.44 -6.76
CA ASN A 163 -0.98 8.91 -6.45
C ASN A 163 -1.55 8.19 -5.19
N SER A 164 -0.76 7.99 -4.12
CA SER A 164 -1.19 7.30 -2.88
C SER A 164 -1.89 8.22 -1.88
N ALA A 165 -3.03 7.83 -1.32
CA ALA A 165 -3.83 8.67 -0.43
C ALA A 165 -3.27 8.74 1.00
N GLN A 166 -3.14 9.96 1.54
CA GLN A 166 -3.09 10.25 2.98
C GLN A 166 -3.90 11.51 3.24
N MET A 167 -4.80 11.47 4.22
CA MET A 167 -5.65 12.61 4.60
C MET A 167 -5.26 13.12 5.98
N GLY A 168 -4.23 13.98 5.97
CA GLY A 168 -3.60 14.59 7.14
C GLY A 168 -2.13 14.19 7.26
N LEU A 169 -1.24 15.18 7.19
CA LEU A 169 0.19 15.02 7.44
C LEU A 169 0.44 15.38 8.91
N ILE A 170 0.52 14.37 9.77
CA ILE A 170 0.65 14.53 11.23
C ILE A 170 2.10 14.70 11.69
N GLU A 171 3.07 14.69 10.77
CA GLU A 171 4.50 14.67 11.08
C GLU A 171 4.92 15.83 12.00
N THR A 172 4.36 17.03 11.78
CA THR A 172 4.67 18.24 12.56
C THR A 172 4.25 18.14 14.02
N THR A 173 3.12 17.46 14.30
CA THR A 173 2.67 17.15 15.68
C THR A 173 3.63 16.23 16.42
N ARG A 174 4.56 15.60 15.69
CA ARG A 174 5.62 14.72 16.22
C ARG A 174 7.02 15.32 16.07
N GLY A 175 7.13 16.63 15.82
CA GLY A 175 8.41 17.31 15.64
C GLY A 175 9.15 16.93 14.35
N LEU A 176 8.44 16.35 13.38
CA LEU A 176 9.00 15.92 12.09
C LEU A 176 8.44 16.76 10.94
N LEU A 177 9.22 16.95 9.89
CA LEU A 177 8.73 17.47 8.61
C LEU A 177 8.10 16.32 7.79
N PRO A 178 7.05 16.56 6.98
CA PRO A 178 6.56 15.60 5.99
C PRO A 178 7.60 15.24 4.91
N GLY A 179 8.51 14.33 5.25
CA GLY A 179 9.73 14.02 4.49
C GLY A 179 9.49 13.16 3.25
N ALA A 180 8.42 12.37 3.18
CA ALA A 180 8.12 11.48 2.04
C ALA A 180 7.56 12.21 0.79
N GLY A 181 7.74 13.53 0.71
CA GLY A 181 7.25 14.40 -0.36
C GLY A 181 5.88 15.03 -0.09
N GLY A 182 5.32 14.87 1.12
CA GLY A 182 4.06 15.51 1.52
C GLY A 182 4.11 17.03 1.44
N SER A 183 5.25 17.63 1.83
CA SER A 183 5.51 19.07 1.71
C SER A 183 5.52 19.60 0.27
N GLN A 184 5.67 18.73 -0.73
CA GLN A 184 5.70 19.07 -2.15
C GLN A 184 4.37 18.78 -2.84
N ARG A 185 3.79 17.61 -2.58
CA ARG A 185 2.58 17.15 -3.25
C ARG A 185 1.31 17.78 -2.67
N LEU A 186 1.26 18.04 -1.36
CA LEU A 186 0.06 18.63 -0.75
C LEU A 186 -0.19 20.07 -1.26
N PRO A 187 0.79 20.99 -1.30
CA PRO A 187 0.56 22.32 -1.88
C PRO A 187 0.15 22.30 -3.36
N ARG A 188 0.68 21.37 -4.16
CA ARG A 188 0.27 21.19 -5.56
C ARG A 188 -1.17 20.68 -5.70
N ALA A 189 -1.70 19.97 -4.70
CA ALA A 189 -3.05 19.41 -4.73
C ALA A 189 -4.11 20.40 -4.20
N VAL A 190 -3.86 21.06 -3.07
CA VAL A 190 -4.88 21.87 -2.37
C VAL A 190 -4.53 23.36 -2.29
N GLY A 191 -3.43 23.78 -2.92
CA GLY A 191 -2.91 25.14 -2.83
C GLY A 191 -2.08 25.39 -1.56
N PHE A 192 -1.23 26.43 -1.60
CA PHE A 192 -0.26 26.72 -0.54
C PHE A 192 -0.89 27.07 0.82
N ALA A 193 -1.97 27.84 0.83
CA ALA A 193 -2.59 28.31 2.08
C ALA A 193 -3.16 27.14 2.89
N LEU A 194 -3.99 26.30 2.26
CA LEU A 194 -4.58 25.13 2.91
C LEU A 194 -3.52 24.09 3.26
N ALA A 195 -2.50 23.89 2.40
CA ALA A 195 -1.41 22.98 2.72
C ALA A 195 -0.63 23.42 3.97
N LYS A 196 -0.35 24.72 4.14
CA LYS A 196 0.27 25.25 5.36
C LYS A 196 -0.61 25.03 6.58
N GLU A 197 -1.92 25.30 6.49
CA GLU A 197 -2.84 25.04 7.59
C GLU A 197 -2.79 23.56 8.02
N LEU A 198 -2.93 22.63 7.07
CA LEU A 198 -2.92 21.20 7.34
C LEU A 198 -1.58 20.72 7.89
N ILE A 199 -0.46 21.17 7.32
CA ILE A 199 0.89 20.77 7.76
C ILE A 199 1.17 21.37 9.13
N PHE A 200 0.91 22.64 9.39
CA PHE A 200 1.26 23.27 10.66
C PHE A 200 0.40 22.78 11.82
N THR A 201 -0.87 22.47 11.57
CA THR A 201 -1.78 21.97 12.61
C THR A 201 -1.73 20.45 12.77
N GLY A 202 -1.25 19.72 11.76
CA GLY A 202 -1.36 18.26 11.68
C GLY A 202 -2.81 17.76 11.75
N ARG A 203 -3.79 18.61 11.41
CA ARG A 203 -5.21 18.27 11.49
C ARG A 203 -5.54 17.15 10.50
N ARG A 204 -6.37 16.21 10.95
CA ARG A 204 -6.99 15.19 10.09
C ARG A 204 -8.25 15.74 9.44
N VAL A 205 -8.49 15.35 8.19
CA VAL A 205 -9.67 15.75 7.43
C VAL A 205 -10.48 14.50 7.07
N ASP A 206 -11.81 14.63 7.14
CA ASP A 206 -12.70 13.57 6.66
C ASP A 206 -12.81 13.58 5.13
N GLY A 207 -13.48 12.57 4.58
CA GLY A 207 -13.62 12.42 3.13
C GLY A 207 -14.37 13.55 2.45
N GLN A 208 -15.39 14.14 3.07
CA GLN A 208 -16.12 15.24 2.46
C GLN A 208 -15.26 16.49 2.40
N ARG A 209 -14.66 16.83 3.54
CA ARG A 209 -13.77 17.99 3.62
C ARG A 209 -12.58 17.83 2.68
N ALA A 210 -12.09 16.60 2.47
CA ALA A 210 -11.07 16.30 1.48
C ALA A 210 -11.52 16.54 0.03
N VAL A 211 -12.79 16.26 -0.31
CA VAL A 211 -13.37 16.62 -1.63
C VAL A 211 -13.44 18.13 -1.77
N ASP A 212 -13.98 18.82 -0.76
CA ASP A 212 -14.20 20.27 -0.80
C ASP A 212 -12.91 21.07 -1.02
N MET A 213 -11.77 20.55 -0.55
CA MET A 213 -10.45 21.15 -0.74
C MET A 213 -9.68 20.64 -1.97
N GLY A 214 -10.25 19.73 -2.75
CA GLY A 214 -9.60 19.14 -3.92
C GLY A 214 -8.51 18.10 -3.61
N LEU A 215 -8.43 17.61 -2.37
CA LEU A 215 -7.45 16.59 -1.97
C LEU A 215 -7.79 15.20 -2.53
N VAL A 216 -9.08 14.91 -2.64
CA VAL A 216 -9.63 13.70 -3.25
C VAL A 216 -10.71 14.08 -4.26
N ASN A 217 -11.02 13.18 -5.20
CA ASN A 217 -11.97 13.49 -6.28
C ASN A 217 -13.40 13.08 -5.96
N ARG A 218 -13.56 12.05 -5.14
CA ARG A 218 -14.86 11.50 -4.74
C ARG A 218 -14.78 11.05 -3.28
N ALA A 219 -15.87 11.24 -2.56
CA ALA A 219 -16.10 10.65 -1.25
C ALA A 219 -17.36 9.79 -1.35
N THR A 220 -17.32 8.60 -0.78
CA THR A 220 -18.47 7.69 -0.75
C THR A 220 -18.90 7.45 0.67
N GLU A 221 -20.21 7.24 0.86
CA GLU A 221 -20.72 6.76 2.13
C GLU A 221 -20.25 5.33 2.36
N GLN A 222 -19.81 5.05 3.58
CA GLN A 222 -19.25 3.75 3.89
C GLN A 222 -20.36 2.70 3.97
N ASN A 223 -20.16 1.57 3.30
CA ASN A 223 -21.07 0.43 3.33
C ASN A 223 -20.75 -0.50 4.52
N PRO A 224 -21.65 -1.45 4.87
CA PRO A 224 -21.41 -2.39 5.97
C PRO A 224 -20.14 -3.23 5.81
N ASP A 225 -19.76 -3.53 4.57
CA ASP A 225 -18.57 -4.33 4.22
C ASP A 225 -17.25 -3.54 4.38
N GLY A 226 -17.33 -2.22 4.58
CA GLY A 226 -16.17 -1.36 4.77
C GLY A 226 -15.36 -1.07 3.50
N ASP A 227 -15.89 -1.40 2.31
CA ASP A 227 -15.18 -1.37 1.04
C ASP A 227 -15.79 -0.41 -0.01
N ALA A 228 -16.66 0.52 0.40
CA ALA A 228 -17.33 1.43 -0.53
C ALA A 228 -16.36 2.22 -1.42
N ALA A 229 -15.25 2.72 -0.84
CA ALA A 229 -14.20 3.41 -1.60
C ALA A 229 -13.50 2.49 -2.61
N TYR A 230 -13.37 1.20 -2.31
CA TYR A 230 -12.79 0.22 -3.24
C TYR A 230 -13.75 -0.05 -4.40
N ARG A 231 -15.05 -0.23 -4.15
CA ARG A 231 -16.05 -0.45 -5.21
C ARG A 231 -16.09 0.73 -6.18
N GLU A 232 -16.02 1.94 -5.65
CA GLU A 232 -15.95 3.16 -6.45
C GLU A 232 -14.65 3.22 -7.28
N ALA A 233 -13.51 2.84 -6.69
CA ALA A 233 -12.25 2.74 -7.43
C ALA A 233 -12.30 1.71 -8.57
N LEU A 234 -12.97 0.58 -8.34
CA LEU A 234 -13.15 -0.46 -9.35
C LEU A 234 -14.09 0.01 -10.48
N SER A 235 -15.17 0.73 -10.16
CA SER A 235 -16.04 1.37 -11.15
C SER A 235 -15.25 2.31 -12.05
N LEU A 236 -14.43 3.19 -11.47
CA LEU A 236 -13.58 4.10 -12.23
C LEU A 236 -12.52 3.36 -13.06
N ALA A 237 -11.96 2.26 -12.53
CA ALA A 237 -11.02 1.43 -13.29
C ALA A 237 -11.68 0.83 -14.54
N ARG A 238 -12.93 0.37 -14.43
CA ARG A 238 -13.72 -0.16 -15.55
C ARG A 238 -14.03 0.91 -16.60
N GLU A 239 -14.22 2.18 -16.21
CA GLU A 239 -14.34 3.30 -17.16
C GLU A 239 -13.05 3.53 -17.97
N ILE A 240 -11.88 3.28 -17.36
CA ILE A 240 -10.56 3.46 -17.98
C ILE A 240 -10.18 2.26 -18.86
N LEU A 241 -10.58 1.03 -18.51
CA LEU A 241 -10.25 -0.20 -19.23
C LEU A 241 -10.44 -0.14 -20.76
N PRO A 242 -11.58 0.34 -21.30
CA PRO A 242 -11.81 0.35 -22.76
C PRO A 242 -11.01 1.42 -23.49
N GLN A 243 -10.37 2.36 -22.79
CA GLN A 243 -9.62 3.46 -23.42
C GLN A 243 -8.32 2.95 -24.06
N ALA A 244 -7.82 3.63 -25.11
CA ALA A 244 -6.62 3.19 -25.81
C ALA A 244 -5.38 3.15 -24.87
N PRO A 245 -4.74 1.97 -24.67
CA PRO A 245 -3.72 1.79 -23.62
C PRO A 245 -2.53 2.74 -23.74
N ILE A 246 -2.02 2.91 -24.96
CA ILE A 246 -0.86 3.77 -25.22
C ILE A 246 -1.23 5.23 -24.97
N ALA A 247 -2.40 5.68 -25.47
CA ALA A 247 -2.86 7.05 -25.26
C ALA A 247 -3.02 7.38 -23.78
N VAL A 248 -3.62 6.47 -23.00
CA VAL A 248 -3.81 6.62 -21.55
C VAL A 248 -2.47 6.69 -20.81
N ARG A 249 -1.49 5.86 -21.19
CA ARG A 249 -0.13 5.88 -20.62
C ARG A 249 0.60 7.20 -20.95
N MET A 250 0.56 7.62 -22.21
CA MET A 250 1.21 8.84 -22.67
C MET A 250 0.55 10.11 -22.10
N ALA A 251 -0.78 10.13 -21.99
CA ALA A 251 -1.50 11.24 -21.37
C ALA A 251 -1.08 11.43 -19.91
N LYS A 252 -0.96 10.34 -19.14
CA LYS A 252 -0.42 10.42 -17.78
C LYS A 252 1.00 10.98 -17.77
N GLU A 253 1.88 10.47 -18.63
CA GLU A 253 3.28 10.90 -18.65
C GLU A 253 3.40 12.38 -19.02
N ALA A 254 2.66 12.82 -20.02
CA ALA A 254 2.61 14.21 -20.46
C ALA A 254 2.08 15.13 -19.35
N MET A 255 0.99 14.76 -18.66
CA MET A 255 0.46 15.54 -17.54
C MET A 255 1.46 15.60 -16.37
N ASN A 256 2.05 14.46 -16.00
CA ASN A 256 2.99 14.39 -14.87
C ASN A 256 4.26 15.21 -15.13
N ARG A 257 4.86 15.09 -16.32
CA ARG A 257 6.05 15.88 -16.68
C ARG A 257 5.71 17.34 -16.92
N GLY A 258 4.60 17.60 -17.61
CA GLY A 258 4.14 18.94 -17.96
C GLY A 258 3.89 19.82 -16.73
N MET A 259 3.41 19.25 -15.62
CA MET A 259 3.20 19.97 -14.37
C MET A 259 4.49 20.41 -13.65
N GLU A 260 5.65 19.85 -14.01
CA GLU A 260 6.94 20.16 -13.39
C GLU A 260 7.83 21.04 -14.29
N VAL A 261 7.30 21.51 -15.43
CA VAL A 261 8.00 22.40 -16.36
C VAL A 261 7.13 23.60 -16.72
N TRP A 262 7.76 24.68 -17.19
CA TRP A 262 7.05 25.85 -17.70
C TRP A 262 6.56 25.59 -19.12
N LEU A 263 5.43 26.21 -19.50
CA LEU A 263 5.11 26.39 -20.91
C LEU A 263 6.11 27.40 -21.49
N LEU A 264 7.06 26.91 -22.27
CA LEU A 264 7.93 27.77 -23.07
C LEU A 264 7.05 28.43 -24.13
N TYR A 265 6.86 29.75 -24.00
CA TYR A 265 6.37 30.61 -25.08
C TYR A 265 7.57 31.18 -25.83
#